data_AF-X6LAR4-F1
#
_entry.id   AF-X6LAR4-F1
#
_cell.length_a   1.000
_cell.length_b   1.000
_cell.length_c   1.000
_cell.angle_alpha   90.00
_cell.angle_beta   90.00
_cell.angle_gamma   90.00
#
_symmetry.space_group_name_H-M   'P 1'
#
loop_
_entity.id
_entity.type
_entity.pdbx_description
1 polymer ?
#
loop_
_entity_poly.entity_id
_entity_poly.type
_entity_poly.pdbx_seq_one_letter_code
_entity_poly.pdbx_strand_id
1 'polypeptide(L)'
;MKSLTGIKNDIMPTAGHKFGTEHHCFVPLTMNNEKVINHFILFCHNTGLLIKYDELNESFDYQKLPICPTLNDFIFYSFVYLYDFIFLFGGKNSITDERTKLVYKYSMKNKIWNQCKITLPMEISSSLAILGDDDTNVHVIGGFDAKYETQRMHVSVNVEELFEKLELLKMPEMHRRMIELKNEITKMKLERSHIFPIEKERMNEDEKETKEVIEIPEDWKKRKTQIETFEKKLKEWDEKKRMELNGMNWDD
;
A
#
# COMPACT_ATOMS: atom_id res chain seq x y z
N MET A 1 7.43 -21.66 -2.68
CA MET A 1 8.30 -20.59 -3.22
C MET A 1 9.73 -21.12 -3.18
N LYS A 2 10.46 -21.21 -4.30
CA LYS A 2 11.87 -21.65 -4.28
C LYS A 2 12.71 -20.47 -3.81
N SER A 3 13.53 -20.67 -2.78
CA SER A 3 14.51 -19.64 -2.37
C SER A 3 15.54 -19.49 -3.49
N LEU A 4 15.84 -18.25 -3.86
CA LEU A 4 17.00 -17.96 -4.69
C LEU A 4 18.24 -18.25 -3.83
N THR A 5 19.16 -19.06 -4.35
CA THR A 5 20.41 -19.43 -3.68
C THR A 5 21.57 -18.84 -4.46
N GLY A 6 22.58 -18.29 -3.78
CA GLY A 6 23.75 -17.71 -4.46
C GLY A 6 23.66 -16.22 -4.75
N ILE A 7 22.65 -15.52 -4.22
CA ILE A 7 22.55 -14.07 -4.31
C ILE A 7 23.78 -13.44 -3.64
N LYS A 8 24.39 -12.48 -4.33
CA LYS A 8 25.54 -11.70 -3.84
C LYS A 8 25.05 -10.40 -3.20
N ASN A 9 25.80 -9.94 -2.20
CA ASN A 9 25.48 -8.74 -1.43
C ASN A 9 24.05 -8.79 -0.85
N ASP A 10 23.63 -9.96 -0.36
CA ASP A 10 22.28 -10.21 0.17
C ASP A 10 22.03 -9.59 1.55
N ILE A 11 23.05 -8.97 2.15
CA ILE A 11 22.96 -8.27 3.44
C ILE A 11 22.77 -6.78 3.21
N MET A 12 21.60 -6.26 3.60
CA MET A 12 21.32 -4.82 3.55
C MET A 12 22.18 -4.05 4.56
N PRO A 13 22.78 -2.91 4.18
CA PRO A 13 23.59 -2.09 5.07
C PRO A 13 22.68 -1.22 5.97
N THR A 14 22.01 -1.85 6.93
CA THR A 14 21.17 -1.17 7.92
C THR A 14 21.92 -0.95 9.22
N ALA A 15 21.60 0.14 9.93
CA ALA A 15 22.10 0.30 11.30
C ALA A 15 21.45 -0.77 12.20
N GLY A 16 22.24 -1.38 13.08
CA GLY A 16 21.71 -2.31 14.07
C GLY A 16 20.66 -1.61 14.95
N HIS A 17 19.44 -2.14 14.95
CA HIS A 17 18.33 -1.61 15.74
C HIS A 17 17.55 -2.77 16.37
N LYS A 18 16.93 -2.53 17.54
CA LYS A 18 16.20 -3.55 18.31
C LYS A 18 15.08 -4.25 17.54
N PHE A 19 14.51 -3.56 16.54
CA PHE A 19 13.45 -4.09 15.67
C PHE A 19 13.96 -4.48 14.27
N GLY A 20 15.29 -4.51 14.05
CA GLY A 20 15.87 -4.80 12.74
C GLY A 20 15.29 -3.92 11.63
N THR A 21 14.73 -4.56 10.60
CA THR A 21 14.02 -3.92 9.48
C THR A 21 12.49 -4.01 9.59
N GLU A 22 11.94 -4.24 10.78
CA GLU A 22 10.49 -4.21 11.00
C GLU A 22 9.94 -2.78 10.84
N HIS A 23 8.66 -2.67 10.49
CA HIS A 23 7.94 -1.39 10.36
C HIS A 23 8.58 -0.42 9.34
N HIS A 24 9.15 -0.99 8.28
CA HIS A 24 9.75 -0.24 7.19
C HIS A 24 8.72 0.32 6.21
N CYS A 25 9.11 1.38 5.50
CA CYS A 25 8.52 1.78 4.23
C CYS A 25 9.39 1.18 3.12
N PHE A 26 8.82 0.26 2.34
CA PHE A 26 9.46 -0.35 1.18
C PHE A 26 8.58 -0.18 -0.02
N VAL A 27 9.06 0.55 -1.02
CA VAL A 27 8.30 0.92 -2.21
C VAL A 27 9.18 0.80 -3.45
N PRO A 28 8.61 0.57 -4.65
CA PRO A 28 9.38 0.71 -5.87
C PRO A 28 9.84 2.16 -6.06
N LEU A 29 11.01 2.36 -6.66
CA LEU A 29 11.39 3.66 -7.19
C LEU A 29 10.49 3.97 -8.38
N THR A 30 9.92 5.17 -8.41
CA THR A 30 9.24 5.69 -9.59
C THR A 30 9.94 6.95 -10.11
N MET A 31 10.00 7.07 -11.44
CA MET A 31 10.50 8.24 -12.13
C MET A 31 9.52 8.60 -13.25
N ASN A 32 9.04 9.84 -13.24
CA ASN A 32 7.93 10.28 -14.10
C ASN A 32 6.68 9.40 -13.95
N ASN A 33 6.40 8.93 -12.73
CA ASN A 33 5.30 8.03 -12.34
C ASN A 33 5.40 6.61 -12.91
N GLU A 34 6.55 6.23 -13.45
CA GLU A 34 6.81 4.88 -13.94
C GLU A 34 7.75 4.15 -12.99
N LYS A 35 7.44 2.88 -12.70
CA LYS A 35 8.30 2.03 -11.87
C LYS A 35 9.60 1.78 -12.58
N VAL A 36 10.71 2.10 -11.93
CA VAL A 36 12.04 1.74 -12.40
C VAL A 36 12.26 0.28 -12.02
N ILE A 37 12.40 -0.57 -13.04
CA ILE A 37 12.55 -2.02 -12.88
C ILE A 37 13.71 -2.31 -11.91
N ASN A 38 13.46 -3.19 -10.94
CA ASN A 38 14.43 -3.67 -9.97
C ASN A 38 15.08 -2.58 -9.10
N HIS A 39 14.44 -1.42 -8.98
CA HIS A 39 14.86 -0.36 -8.07
C HIS A 39 13.80 -0.14 -7.00
N PHE A 40 14.25 -0.11 -5.75
CA PHE A 40 13.38 -0.01 -4.59
C PHE A 40 13.95 1.00 -3.59
N ILE A 41 13.06 1.67 -2.87
CA ILE A 41 13.43 2.57 -1.78
C ILE A 41 13.00 1.92 -0.47
N LEU A 42 13.91 1.89 0.50
CA LEU A 42 13.67 1.48 1.87
C LEU A 42 13.92 2.66 2.80
N PHE A 43 12.92 3.00 3.60
CA PHE A 43 13.10 3.82 4.79
C PHE A 43 12.71 3.00 6.02
N CYS A 44 13.61 2.86 6.97
CA CYS A 44 13.40 2.13 8.20
C CYS A 44 14.25 2.73 9.31
N HIS A 45 13.64 3.29 10.35
CA HIS A 45 14.34 4.01 11.41
C HIS A 45 15.29 5.07 10.79
N ASN A 46 16.53 5.13 11.26
CA ASN A 46 17.62 5.95 10.73
C ASN A 46 18.35 5.30 9.54
N THR A 47 17.65 4.50 8.74
CA THR A 47 18.19 3.95 7.48
C THR A 47 17.32 4.35 6.30
N GLY A 48 17.92 5.03 5.33
CA GLY A 48 17.36 5.28 4.00
C GLY A 48 18.24 4.62 2.94
N LEU A 49 17.69 3.75 2.10
CA LEU A 49 18.41 3.04 1.04
C LEU A 49 17.66 3.10 -0.28
N LEU A 50 18.40 3.32 -1.36
CA LEU A 50 18.03 2.93 -2.71
C LEU A 50 18.69 1.58 -2.98
N ILE A 51 17.86 0.58 -3.23
CA ILE A 51 18.24 -0.80 -3.48
C ILE A 51 18.05 -1.06 -4.97
N LYS A 52 19.08 -1.58 -5.63
CA LYS A 52 19.00 -2.06 -7.02
C LYS A 52 19.29 -3.55 -7.02
N TYR A 53 18.47 -4.33 -7.72
CA TYR A 53 18.71 -5.75 -7.97
C TYR A 53 19.17 -5.97 -9.41
N ASP A 54 20.32 -6.60 -9.59
CA ASP A 54 20.82 -7.06 -10.87
C ASP A 54 20.43 -8.54 -11.05
N GLU A 55 19.44 -8.80 -11.91
CA GLU A 55 18.97 -10.15 -12.20
C GLU A 55 20.01 -11.02 -12.91
N LEU A 56 20.90 -10.43 -13.72
CA LEU A 56 21.90 -11.18 -14.49
C LEU A 56 23.03 -11.66 -13.58
N ASN A 57 23.44 -10.79 -12.66
CA ASN A 57 24.53 -11.07 -11.73
C ASN A 57 24.07 -11.65 -10.39
N GLU A 58 22.76 -11.74 -10.19
CA GLU A 58 22.08 -12.13 -8.95
C GLU A 58 22.64 -11.36 -7.75
N SER A 59 22.72 -10.03 -7.87
CA SER A 59 23.39 -9.19 -6.86
C SER A 59 22.61 -7.94 -6.51
N PHE A 60 22.71 -7.50 -5.26
CA PHE A 60 22.20 -6.21 -4.83
C PHE A 60 23.28 -5.12 -4.81
N ASP A 61 22.87 -3.92 -5.21
CA ASP A 61 23.60 -2.67 -5.04
C ASP A 61 22.82 -1.74 -4.11
N TYR A 62 23.54 -1.04 -3.23
CA TYR A 62 22.95 -0.15 -2.22
C TYR A 62 23.51 1.27 -2.30
N GLN A 63 22.62 2.24 -2.37
CA GLN A 63 22.95 3.66 -2.22
C GLN A 63 22.23 4.23 -0.99
N LYS A 64 22.96 4.91 -0.11
CA LYS A 64 22.35 5.64 1.01
C LYS A 64 21.52 6.83 0.51
N LEU A 65 20.32 6.97 1.06
CA LEU A 65 19.42 8.09 0.84
C LEU A 65 19.38 9.00 2.08
N PRO A 66 19.12 10.31 1.90
CA PRO A 66 18.95 11.21 3.03
C PRO A 66 17.69 10.85 3.81
N ILE A 67 17.78 11.03 5.13
CA ILE A 67 16.71 10.76 6.08
C ILE A 67 16.16 12.10 6.56
N CYS A 68 14.85 12.17 6.80
CA CYS A 68 14.23 13.35 7.39
C CYS A 68 14.76 13.51 8.84
N PRO A 69 15.48 14.59 9.18
CA PRO A 69 16.04 14.74 10.52
C PRO A 69 14.96 14.76 11.62
N THR A 70 13.77 15.28 11.30
CA THR A 70 12.63 15.32 12.24
C THR A 70 12.01 13.94 12.49
N LEU A 71 12.25 12.97 11.60
CA LEU A 71 11.83 11.58 11.75
C LEU A 71 12.97 10.68 12.21
N ASN A 72 14.06 11.24 12.73
CA ASN A 72 15.09 10.43 13.39
C ASN A 72 14.45 9.63 14.53
N ASP A 73 14.80 8.36 14.56
CA ASP A 73 14.32 7.34 15.50
C ASP A 73 12.82 7.03 15.41
N PHE A 74 12.09 7.60 14.44
CA PHE A 74 10.69 7.27 14.20
C PHE A 74 10.53 5.90 13.50
N ILE A 75 9.52 5.17 13.97
CA ILE A 75 9.08 3.85 13.48
C ILE A 75 7.55 3.81 13.42
N PHE A 76 6.98 2.74 12.85
CA PHE A 76 5.51 2.53 12.81
C PHE A 76 4.71 3.63 12.10
N TYR A 77 5.31 4.35 11.14
CA TYR A 77 4.54 5.20 10.25
C TYR A 77 3.76 4.35 9.25
N SER A 78 2.58 4.82 8.87
CA SER A 78 1.91 4.32 7.67
C SER A 78 2.40 5.08 6.44
N PHE A 79 2.37 4.47 5.26
CA PHE A 79 2.89 5.11 4.06
C PHE A 79 2.08 4.79 2.81
N VAL A 80 2.11 5.71 1.85
CA VAL A 80 1.73 5.47 0.45
C VAL A 80 2.78 6.11 -0.46
N TYR A 81 2.89 5.64 -1.70
CA TYR A 81 3.68 6.32 -2.72
C TYR A 81 2.77 6.74 -3.87
N LEU A 82 2.94 7.96 -4.35
CA LEU A 82 2.14 8.56 -5.41
C LEU A 82 2.95 9.67 -6.09
N TYR A 83 2.86 9.73 -7.42
CA TYR A 83 3.46 10.78 -8.25
C TYR A 83 4.97 11.04 -8.05
N ASP A 84 5.78 9.98 -7.87
CA ASP A 84 7.21 10.07 -7.49
C ASP A 84 7.48 10.66 -6.10
N PHE A 85 6.48 10.62 -5.23
CA PHE A 85 6.60 10.94 -3.82
C PHE A 85 6.27 9.75 -2.94
N ILE A 86 6.90 9.68 -1.78
CA ILE A 86 6.53 8.79 -0.68
C ILE A 86 5.95 9.67 0.42
N PHE A 87 4.78 9.33 0.93
CA PHE A 87 4.13 10.00 2.04
C PHE A 87 4.19 9.11 3.27
N LEU A 88 4.68 9.66 4.38
CA LEU A 88 4.69 9.03 5.69
C LEU A 88 3.69 9.75 6.60
N PHE A 89 2.82 8.99 7.24
CA PHE A 89 1.76 9.48 8.11
C PHE A 89 1.98 8.98 9.53
N GLY A 90 2.09 9.92 10.47
CA GLY A 90 2.27 9.62 11.88
C GLY A 90 3.59 8.92 12.16
N GLY A 91 3.54 7.98 13.11
CA GLY A 91 4.68 7.24 13.60
C GLY A 91 4.98 7.54 15.07
N LYS A 92 5.91 6.77 15.62
CA LYS A 92 6.33 6.81 17.02
C LYS A 92 7.84 6.87 17.10
N ASN A 93 8.37 7.77 17.91
CA ASN A 93 9.78 7.81 18.25
C ASN A 93 10.15 6.61 19.14
N SER A 94 11.16 5.84 18.75
CA SER A 94 11.55 4.60 19.41
C SER A 94 12.28 4.80 20.75
N ILE A 95 12.72 6.02 21.03
CA ILE A 95 13.46 6.45 22.22
C ILE A 95 12.53 7.19 23.20
N THR A 96 11.82 8.23 22.73
CA THR A 96 11.01 9.11 23.60
C THR A 96 9.58 8.59 23.82
N ASP A 97 9.15 7.60 23.03
CA ASP A 97 7.78 7.09 22.98
C ASP A 97 6.74 8.07 22.41
N GLU A 98 7.18 9.27 22.03
CA GLU A 98 6.33 10.31 21.47
C GLU A 98 5.77 9.88 20.11
N ARG A 99 4.50 10.23 19.87
CA ARG A 99 3.83 10.00 18.59
C ARG A 99 3.70 11.32 17.86
N THR A 100 3.54 11.22 16.55
CA THR A 100 3.31 12.39 15.72
C THR A 100 2.02 12.27 14.95
N LYS A 101 1.41 13.42 14.68
CA LYS A 101 0.29 13.58 13.74
C LYS A 101 0.74 14.20 12.41
N LEU A 102 2.03 14.50 12.30
CA LEU A 102 2.58 15.16 11.12
C LEU A 102 2.63 14.18 9.94
N VAL A 103 2.56 14.76 8.75
CA VAL A 103 2.70 14.04 7.49
C VAL A 103 3.93 14.58 6.78
N TYR A 104 4.81 13.68 6.34
CA TYR A 104 6.02 14.02 5.61
C TYR A 104 5.98 13.42 4.22
N LYS A 105 6.58 14.11 3.27
CA LYS A 105 6.74 13.63 1.90
C LYS A 105 8.21 13.62 1.50
N TYR A 106 8.60 12.60 0.76
CA TYR A 106 9.91 12.46 0.15
C TYR A 106 9.78 12.49 -1.36
N SER A 107 10.48 13.41 -2.02
CA SER A 107 10.58 13.44 -3.48
C SER A 107 11.63 12.43 -3.94
N MET A 108 11.22 11.39 -4.67
CA MET A 108 12.13 10.37 -5.19
C MET A 108 13.13 10.97 -6.19
N LYS A 109 12.67 11.90 -7.04
CA LYS A 109 13.48 12.60 -8.04
C LYS A 109 14.56 13.48 -7.43
N ASN A 110 14.18 14.34 -6.48
CA ASN A 110 15.10 15.31 -5.89
C ASN A 110 15.85 14.76 -4.69
N LYS A 111 15.40 13.64 -4.12
CA LYS A 111 15.91 13.04 -2.87
C LYS A 111 15.82 13.99 -1.69
N ILE A 112 14.69 14.68 -1.55
CA ILE A 112 14.45 15.70 -0.52
C ILE A 112 13.20 15.36 0.27
N TRP A 113 13.29 15.53 1.59
CA TRP A 113 12.16 15.45 2.52
C TRP A 113 11.55 16.82 2.76
N ASN A 114 10.22 16.88 2.79
CA ASN A 114 9.45 18.06 3.17
C ASN A 114 8.29 17.65 4.08
N GLN A 115 7.85 18.55 4.95
CA GLN A 115 6.63 18.34 5.72
C GLN A 115 5.42 18.77 4.88
N CYS A 116 4.33 17.99 4.92
CA CYS A 116 3.06 18.40 4.35
C CYS A 116 2.38 19.45 5.24
N LYS A 117 1.52 20.28 4.64
CA LYS A 117 0.71 21.25 5.40
C LYS A 117 -0.40 20.59 6.21
N ILE A 118 -0.92 19.48 5.69
CA ILE A 118 -1.90 18.68 6.39
C ILE A 118 -1.30 17.95 7.59
N THR A 119 -2.13 17.70 8.59
CA THR A 119 -1.81 16.90 9.75
C THR A 119 -2.97 15.97 10.05
N LEU A 120 -2.67 14.80 10.60
CA LEU A 120 -3.68 13.91 11.14
C LEU A 120 -4.41 14.58 12.33
N PRO A 121 -5.67 14.22 12.60
CA PRO A 121 -6.44 14.79 13.71
C PRO A 121 -5.90 14.37 15.09
N MET A 122 -5.12 13.29 15.14
CA MET A 122 -4.51 12.76 16.35
C MET A 122 -3.11 12.21 16.08
N GLU A 123 -2.29 12.19 17.12
CA GLU A 123 -0.98 11.54 17.08
C GLU A 123 -1.16 10.03 17.07
N ILE A 124 -0.53 9.36 16.12
CA ILE A 124 -0.80 7.94 15.90
C ILE A 124 0.42 7.18 15.41
N SER A 125 0.46 5.90 15.73
CA SER A 125 1.41 4.95 15.18
C SER A 125 0.73 3.64 14.79
N SER A 126 1.37 2.86 13.94
CA SER A 126 0.88 1.54 13.50
C SER A 126 -0.48 1.59 12.81
N SER A 127 -0.78 2.71 12.15
CA SER A 127 -1.92 2.83 11.24
C SER A 127 -1.67 2.12 9.91
N LEU A 128 -2.71 1.96 9.11
CA LEU A 128 -2.64 1.60 7.71
C LEU A 128 -2.89 2.85 6.87
N ALA A 129 -2.12 3.05 5.80
CA ALA A 129 -2.43 4.05 4.77
C ALA A 129 -2.65 3.35 3.44
N ILE A 130 -3.71 3.72 2.72
CA ILE A 130 -4.08 3.13 1.44
C ILE A 130 -4.67 4.20 0.52
N LEU A 131 -4.36 4.12 -0.76
CA LEU A 131 -4.96 4.96 -1.79
C LEU A 131 -6.32 4.38 -2.17
N GLY A 132 -7.36 5.22 -2.26
CA GLY A 132 -8.68 4.82 -2.74
C GLY A 132 -8.68 4.39 -4.20
N ASP A 133 -9.69 3.62 -4.61
CA ASP A 133 -9.78 3.03 -5.95
C ASP A 133 -9.84 4.05 -7.09
N ASP A 134 -10.31 5.26 -6.80
CA ASP A 134 -10.42 6.39 -7.72
C ASP A 134 -9.16 7.26 -7.75
N ASP A 135 -8.12 6.89 -6.99
CA ASP A 135 -6.88 7.66 -6.78
C ASP A 135 -7.11 9.09 -6.26
N THR A 136 -8.28 9.41 -5.71
CA THR A 136 -8.60 10.78 -5.25
C THR A 136 -8.24 11.02 -3.81
N ASN A 137 -8.27 9.97 -2.98
CA ASN A 137 -8.12 10.07 -1.54
C ASN A 137 -7.13 9.05 -1.00
N VAL A 138 -6.33 9.46 -0.03
CA VAL A 138 -5.56 8.57 0.83
C VAL A 138 -6.34 8.35 2.13
N HIS A 139 -6.61 7.09 2.45
CA HIS A 139 -7.24 6.69 3.69
C HIS A 139 -6.20 6.24 4.70
N VAL A 140 -6.23 6.83 5.89
CA VAL A 140 -5.43 6.41 7.06
C VAL A 140 -6.37 5.79 8.09
N ILE A 141 -6.17 4.51 8.41
CA ILE A 141 -7.11 3.68 9.16
C ILE A 141 -6.42 3.00 10.35
N GLY A 142 -7.12 2.94 11.49
CA GLY A 142 -6.67 2.24 12.70
C GLY A 142 -5.51 2.95 13.38
N GLY A 143 -4.66 2.19 14.09
CA GLY A 143 -3.48 2.68 14.80
C GLY A 143 -3.64 2.73 16.32
N PHE A 144 -2.60 3.20 17.01
CA PHE A 144 -2.53 3.32 18.47
C PHE A 144 -2.23 4.76 18.89
N ASP A 145 -2.90 5.21 19.95
CA ASP A 145 -2.59 6.48 20.61
C ASP A 145 -1.41 6.35 21.60
N ALA A 146 -1.10 7.45 22.29
CA ALA A 146 -0.05 7.52 23.31
C ALA A 146 -0.22 6.52 24.47
N LYS A 147 -1.46 6.08 24.75
CA LYS A 147 -1.78 5.08 25.78
C LYS A 147 -1.75 3.65 25.25
N TYR A 148 -1.41 3.46 23.98
CA TYR A 148 -1.44 2.18 23.28
C TYR A 148 -2.85 1.61 23.11
N GLU A 149 -3.86 2.46 23.20
CA GLU A 149 -5.24 2.07 22.95
C GLU A 149 -5.50 2.08 21.44
N THR A 150 -6.12 1.00 20.95
CA THR A 150 -6.52 0.88 19.55
C THR A 150 -7.48 1.99 19.18
N GLN A 151 -7.11 2.78 18.19
CA GLN A 151 -7.93 3.88 17.69
C GLN A 151 -8.87 3.38 16.60
N ARG A 152 -10.15 3.78 16.68
CA ARG A 152 -11.12 3.64 15.59
C ARG A 152 -11.04 4.83 14.62
N MET A 153 -9.82 5.23 14.29
CA MET A 153 -9.58 6.35 13.40
C MET A 153 -9.73 5.91 11.93
N HIS A 154 -10.46 6.70 11.15
CA HIS A 154 -10.44 6.65 9.70
C HIS A 154 -10.42 8.09 9.20
N VAL A 155 -9.32 8.47 8.57
CA VAL A 155 -9.14 9.79 7.98
C VAL A 155 -9.04 9.60 6.48
N SER A 156 -9.78 10.41 5.73
CA SER A 156 -9.64 10.53 4.28
C SER A 156 -9.01 11.87 3.97
N VAL A 157 -7.90 11.87 3.24
CA VAL A 157 -7.21 13.08 2.80
C VAL A 157 -7.27 13.12 1.29
N ASN A 158 -7.75 14.22 0.71
CA ASN A 158 -7.69 14.41 -0.73
C ASN A 158 -6.22 14.47 -1.17
N VAL A 159 -5.88 13.75 -2.23
CA VAL A 159 -4.52 13.67 -2.77
C VAL A 159 -3.93 15.05 -3.04
N GLU A 160 -4.70 16.02 -3.54
CA GLU A 160 -4.22 17.36 -3.85
C GLU A 160 -3.72 18.11 -2.60
N GLU A 161 -4.31 17.83 -1.43
CA GLU A 161 -3.92 18.47 -0.16
C GLU A 161 -2.53 18.03 0.33
N LEU A 162 -2.00 16.91 -0.19
CA LEU A 162 -0.66 16.43 0.13
C LEU A 162 0.45 17.25 -0.55
N PHE A 163 0.10 18.03 -1.56
CA PHE A 163 1.06 18.73 -2.42
C PHE A 163 1.04 20.24 -2.20
N GLU A 164 2.17 20.86 -2.52
CA GLU A 164 2.26 22.31 -2.60
C GLU A 164 1.72 22.80 -3.95
N LYS A 165 1.25 24.04 -3.99
CA LYS A 165 0.69 24.66 -5.20
C LYS A 165 1.60 24.54 -6.42
N LEU A 166 2.92 24.66 -6.25
CA LEU A 166 3.89 24.53 -7.36
C LEU A 166 4.05 23.09 -7.86
N GLU A 167 3.84 22.10 -7.00
CA GLU A 167 3.84 20.68 -7.37
C GLU A 167 2.53 20.32 -8.08
N LEU A 168 1.40 20.87 -7.62
CA LEU A 168 0.09 20.74 -8.26
C LEU A 168 0.08 21.28 -9.70
N LEU A 169 0.83 22.34 -10.00
CA LEU A 169 0.94 22.85 -11.38
C LEU A 169 1.54 21.83 -12.37
N LYS A 170 2.32 20.87 -11.87
CA LYS A 170 2.90 19.79 -12.67
C LYS A 170 2.00 18.55 -12.73
N MET A 171 0.95 18.50 -11.90
CA MET A 171 0.02 17.37 -11.86
C MET A 171 -0.77 17.14 -13.14
N PRO A 172 -1.28 18.15 -13.87
CA PRO A 172 -2.06 17.89 -15.09
C PRO A 172 -1.27 17.08 -16.12
N GLU A 173 0.02 17.36 -16.28
CA GLU A 173 0.91 16.60 -17.16
C GLU A 173 1.14 15.18 -16.63
N MET A 174 1.35 15.03 -15.32
CA MET A 174 1.53 13.73 -14.65
C MET A 174 0.27 12.85 -14.74
N HIS A 175 -0.91 13.43 -14.49
CA HIS A 175 -2.20 12.76 -14.51
C HIS A 175 -2.58 12.36 -15.94
N ARG A 176 -2.34 13.24 -16.93
CA ARG A 176 -2.52 12.91 -18.34
C ARG A 176 -1.67 11.71 -18.75
N ARG A 177 -0.37 11.70 -18.42
CA ARG A 177 0.53 10.57 -18.70
C ARG A 177 0.06 9.29 -18.00
N MET A 178 -0.39 9.39 -16.76
CA MET A 178 -0.92 8.25 -16.02
C MET A 178 -2.17 7.65 -16.68
N ILE A 179 -3.10 8.49 -17.15
CA ILE A 179 -4.29 8.03 -17.87
C ILE A 179 -3.90 7.35 -19.19
N GLU A 180 -3.00 7.98 -19.97
CA GLU A 180 -2.48 7.42 -21.22
C GLU A 180 -1.86 6.03 -20.97
N LEU A 181 -1.02 5.88 -19.95
CA LEU A 181 -0.39 4.61 -19.58
C LEU A 181 -1.40 3.57 -19.07
N LYS A 182 -2.37 3.96 -18.24
CA LYS A 182 -3.45 3.05 -17.79
C LYS A 182 -4.25 2.52 -18.98
N ASN A 183 -4.53 3.37 -19.97
CA ASN A 183 -5.22 2.97 -21.20
C ASN A 183 -4.35 2.03 -22.04
N GLU A 184 -3.05 2.30 -22.18
CA GLU A 184 -2.11 1.41 -22.87
C GLU A 184 -1.99 0.05 -22.18
N ILE A 185 -1.85 0.01 -20.84
CA ILE A 185 -1.83 -1.25 -20.08
C ILE A 185 -3.13 -2.02 -20.27
N THR A 186 -4.27 -1.33 -20.24
CA THR A 186 -5.59 -1.96 -20.45
C THR A 186 -5.71 -2.51 -21.86
N LYS A 187 -5.25 -1.77 -22.87
CA LYS A 187 -5.17 -2.22 -24.26
C LYS A 187 -4.24 -3.41 -24.42
N MET A 188 -3.03 -3.37 -23.85
CA MET A 188 -2.07 -4.48 -23.86
C MET A 188 -2.62 -5.73 -23.17
N LYS A 189 -3.36 -5.58 -22.05
CA LYS A 189 -4.04 -6.70 -21.37
C LYS A 189 -5.17 -7.29 -22.23
N LEU A 190 -5.90 -6.46 -22.96
CA LEU A 190 -6.95 -6.89 -23.89
C LEU A 190 -6.37 -7.60 -25.12
N GLU A 191 -5.25 -7.09 -25.66
CA GLU A 191 -4.51 -7.66 -26.79
C GLU A 191 -3.75 -8.95 -26.41
N ARG A 192 -3.26 -9.07 -25.17
CA ARG A 192 -2.67 -10.31 -24.61
C ARG A 192 -3.71 -11.33 -24.13
N SER A 193 -4.92 -11.33 -24.67
CA SER A 193 -5.96 -12.34 -24.40
C SER A 193 -5.58 -13.79 -24.81
N HIS A 194 -4.32 -14.03 -25.23
CA HIS A 194 -3.75 -15.36 -25.33
C HIS A 194 -2.83 -15.61 -24.14
N ILE A 195 -3.30 -16.48 -23.25
CA ILE A 195 -2.59 -16.99 -22.08
C ILE A 195 -1.28 -17.65 -22.54
N PHE A 196 -0.13 -17.14 -22.11
CA PHE A 196 1.10 -17.92 -22.12
C PHE A 196 0.96 -19.03 -21.06
N PRO A 197 1.14 -20.32 -21.41
CA PRO A 197 1.02 -21.41 -20.47
C PRO A 197 2.27 -21.48 -19.59
N ILE A 198 2.34 -20.68 -18.54
CA ILE A 198 3.22 -20.93 -17.40
C ILE A 198 2.33 -21.56 -16.34
N GLU A 199 2.12 -22.89 -16.44
CA GLU A 199 1.61 -23.81 -15.40
C GLU A 199 0.93 -25.08 -15.98
N LYS A 200 1.50 -25.70 -17.02
CA LYS A 200 1.01 -27.03 -17.48
C LYS A 200 1.92 -28.21 -17.14
N GLU A 201 3.10 -27.96 -16.59
CA GLU A 201 4.04 -29.04 -16.23
C GLU A 201 4.04 -29.39 -14.73
N ARG A 202 3.37 -28.64 -13.85
CA ARG A 202 3.27 -28.99 -12.41
C ARG A 202 2.02 -29.76 -12.01
N MET A 203 0.95 -29.72 -12.81
CA MET A 203 -0.29 -30.43 -12.45
C MET A 203 -0.21 -31.95 -12.64
N ASN A 204 0.69 -32.45 -13.49
CA ASN A 204 0.76 -33.89 -13.79
C ASN A 204 1.49 -34.72 -12.71
N GLU A 205 2.25 -34.08 -11.81
CA GLU A 205 2.87 -34.78 -10.67
C GLU A 205 1.92 -34.83 -9.46
N ASP A 206 1.18 -33.74 -9.18
CA ASP A 206 0.26 -33.67 -8.03
C ASP A 206 -1.03 -34.50 -8.22
N GLU A 207 -1.50 -34.73 -9.45
CA GLU A 207 -2.70 -35.54 -9.71
C GLU A 207 -2.54 -37.04 -9.37
N LYS A 208 -1.31 -37.53 -9.18
CA LYS A 208 -1.07 -38.90 -8.72
C LYS A 208 -1.10 -39.06 -7.19
N GLU A 209 -0.92 -37.97 -6.43
CA GLU A 209 -0.84 -38.04 -4.96
C GLU A 209 -2.13 -37.65 -4.23
N THR A 210 -3.04 -36.88 -4.84
CA THR A 210 -4.29 -36.48 -4.17
C THR A 210 -5.50 -37.30 -4.62
N LYS A 211 -5.59 -38.55 -4.16
CA LYS A 211 -6.84 -39.36 -4.15
C LYS A 211 -7.38 -39.59 -2.75
N GLU A 212 -7.23 -38.61 -1.86
CA GLU A 212 -7.99 -38.60 -0.61
C GLU A 212 -9.08 -37.53 -0.68
N VAL A 213 -10.33 -37.98 -0.64
CA VAL A 213 -11.52 -37.13 -0.60
C VAL A 213 -11.53 -36.42 0.76
N ILE A 214 -11.13 -35.15 0.78
CA ILE A 214 -11.24 -34.31 1.97
C ILE A 214 -12.71 -33.93 2.14
N GLU A 215 -13.39 -34.52 3.13
CA GLU A 215 -14.74 -34.11 3.53
C GLU A 215 -14.71 -32.69 4.09
N ILE A 216 -15.56 -31.82 3.53
CA ILE A 216 -15.70 -30.42 3.95
C ILE A 216 -16.16 -30.39 5.41
N PRO A 217 -15.42 -29.73 6.33
CA PRO A 217 -15.80 -29.63 7.75
C PRO A 217 -17.20 -29.02 7.95
N GLU A 218 -17.97 -29.59 8.86
CA GLU A 218 -19.38 -29.23 9.10
C GLU A 218 -19.59 -27.77 9.52
N ASP A 219 -18.59 -27.18 10.18
CA ASP A 219 -18.57 -25.75 10.51
C ASP A 219 -18.53 -24.86 9.26
N TRP A 220 -17.89 -25.31 8.18
CA TRP A 220 -17.83 -24.57 6.93
C TRP A 220 -19.18 -24.61 6.19
N LYS A 221 -19.86 -25.77 6.23
CA LYS A 221 -21.23 -25.88 5.71
C LYS A 221 -22.18 -24.95 6.47
N LYS A 222 -22.08 -24.91 7.80
CA LYS A 222 -22.90 -24.04 8.66
C LYS A 222 -22.65 -22.56 8.40
N ARG A 223 -21.39 -22.14 8.22
CA ARG A 223 -21.04 -20.76 7.86
C ARG A 223 -21.56 -20.38 6.48
N LYS A 224 -21.50 -21.29 5.51
CA LYS A 224 -22.04 -21.07 4.17
C LYS A 224 -23.55 -20.81 4.19
N THR A 225 -24.31 -21.62 4.92
CA THR A 225 -25.76 -21.42 5.07
C THR A 225 -26.09 -20.10 5.78
N GLN A 226 -25.27 -19.67 6.74
CA GLN A 226 -25.45 -18.37 7.40
C GLN A 226 -25.20 -17.20 6.43
N ILE A 227 -24.17 -17.28 5.60
CA ILE A 227 -23.86 -16.27 4.58
C ILE A 227 -25.02 -16.14 3.59
N GLU A 228 -25.51 -17.26 3.05
CA GLU A 228 -26.65 -17.29 2.13
C GLU A 228 -27.93 -16.69 2.76
N THR A 229 -28.12 -16.90 4.07
CA THR A 229 -29.25 -16.30 4.81
C THR A 229 -29.10 -14.79 4.96
N PHE A 230 -27.88 -14.28 5.22
CA PHE A 230 -27.63 -12.85 5.33
C PHE A 230 -27.77 -12.13 3.99
N GLU A 231 -27.28 -12.74 2.90
CA GLU A 231 -27.42 -12.20 1.54
C GLU A 231 -28.89 -12.06 1.15
N LYS A 232 -29.73 -13.05 1.48
CA LYS A 232 -31.18 -12.98 1.23
C LYS A 232 -31.84 -11.83 2.01
N LYS A 233 -31.50 -11.67 3.30
CA LYS A 233 -32.02 -10.57 4.13
C LYS A 233 -31.60 -9.19 3.64
N LEU A 234 -30.37 -9.07 3.13
CA LEU A 234 -29.87 -7.82 2.57
C LEU A 234 -30.67 -7.44 1.32
N LYS A 235 -30.94 -8.40 0.44
CA LYS A 235 -31.74 -8.20 -0.77
C LYS A 235 -33.18 -7.79 -0.46
N GLU A 236 -33.82 -8.43 0.52
CA GLU A 236 -35.17 -8.08 0.98
C GLU A 236 -35.22 -6.66 1.59
N TRP A 237 -34.17 -6.24 2.31
CA TRP A 237 -34.08 -4.90 2.87
C TRP A 237 -33.93 -3.81 1.80
N ASP A 238 -33.10 -4.07 0.78
CA ASP A 238 -32.91 -3.16 -0.36
C ASP A 238 -34.19 -3.00 -1.17
N GLU A 239 -34.92 -4.10 -1.41
CA GLU A 239 -36.24 -4.06 -2.09
C GLU A 239 -37.27 -3.28 -1.28
N LYS A 240 -37.32 -3.46 0.05
CA LYS A 240 -38.23 -2.73 0.93
C LYS A 240 -37.94 -1.22 0.93
N LYS A 241 -36.67 -0.81 1.02
CA LYS A 241 -36.28 0.60 0.91
C LYS A 241 -36.66 1.20 -0.44
N ARG A 242 -36.54 0.43 -1.52
CA ARG A 242 -36.93 0.88 -2.87
C ARG A 242 -38.44 1.11 -2.98
N MET A 243 -39.26 0.27 -2.35
CA MET A 243 -40.71 0.47 -2.31
C MET A 243 -41.13 1.66 -1.43
N GLU A 244 -40.46 1.87 -0.29
CA GLU A 244 -40.70 3.03 0.59
C GLU A 244 -40.38 4.37 -0.12
N LEU A 245 -39.31 4.42 -0.92
CA LEU A 245 -38.96 5.60 -1.73
C LEU A 245 -39.98 5.89 -2.83
N ASN A 246 -40.55 4.85 -3.45
CA ASN A 246 -41.53 5.00 -4.53
C ASN A 246 -42.95 5.35 -4.04
N GLY A 247 -43.21 5.23 -2.74
CA GLY A 247 -44.49 5.60 -2.11
C GLY A 247 -44.55 7.06 -1.61
N MET A 248 -43.43 7.79 -1.65
CA MET A 248 -43.41 9.23 -1.36
C MET A 248 -43.82 9.99 -2.62
N ASN A 249 -45.09 10.39 -2.68
CA ASN A 249 -45.62 11.27 -3.72
C ASN A 249 -45.00 12.67 -3.52
N TRP A 250 -44.29 13.18 -4.53
CA TRP A 250 -43.56 14.46 -4.48
C TRP A 250 -44.36 15.64 -5.06
N ASP A 251 -45.69 15.61 -4.98
CA ASP A 251 -46.55 16.74 -5.36
C ASP A 251 -47.23 17.31 -4.11
N ASP A 252 -46.55 18.27 -3.48
CA ASP A 252 -47.10 19.42 -2.73
C ASP A 252 -46.07 20.57 -2.75
#